data_AF-A0A5P6P4M8-F1
#
_entry.id   AF-A0A5P6P4M8-F1
#
_cell.length_a   1.000
_cell.length_b   1.000
_cell.length_c   1.000
_cell.angle_alpha   90.00
_cell.angle_beta   90.00
_cell.angle_gamma   90.00
#
_symmetry.space_group_name_H-M   'P 1'
#
loop_
_entity.id
_entity.type
_entity.pdbx_description
1 polymer ?
#
loop_
_entity_poly.entity_id
_entity_poly.type
_entity_poly.pdbx_seq_one_letter_code
_entity_poly.pdbx_strand_id
1 'polypeptide(L)'
;MIDSPDAESRFLEQLGQRVRTMRALRGMSRKVLAKVSGISERYIAQLESGKGNVSIVLLRRVSDAMGAHLEDLLPSADPTPDWQMFRDLLRKATPAQIAQAKDLLAGGSASAPRRAPFCGIALIGLRGAGKSTLGKILAKKIGWSFVELNKEVEQQNGLSVAEIIALYGQEGFRRMEQAALQQLLARNELMVLATGGGIVSEPLTFDQILSSFYTIWLKAEPEEHMARVRRQGDLRPMADDRSAMAELRNILLSREPLYARATAVVDTAGLSVDAAAARLIDAVRPVLQNEARSFGLRSVAL
;
A
#
# COMPACT_ATOMS: atom_id res chain seq x y z
N MET A 1 17.34 0.59 -9.82
CA MET A 1 17.54 0.77 -11.27
C MET A 1 18.18 2.13 -11.45
N ILE A 2 19.31 2.17 -12.13
CA ILE A 2 20.12 3.37 -12.38
C ILE A 2 19.25 4.37 -13.13
N ASP A 3 19.10 5.58 -12.60
CA ASP A 3 18.59 6.73 -13.35
C ASP A 3 19.44 6.85 -14.61
N SER A 4 18.93 6.32 -15.73
CA SER A 4 19.55 6.60 -17.00
C SER A 4 19.33 8.09 -17.24
N PRO A 5 20.36 8.89 -17.55
CA PRO A 5 20.20 10.29 -17.89
C PRO A 5 19.17 10.51 -19.03
N ASP A 6 18.89 9.48 -19.82
CA ASP A 6 17.82 9.46 -20.81
C ASP A 6 16.41 9.50 -20.21
N ALA A 7 16.17 8.87 -19.06
CA ALA A 7 14.85 8.81 -18.42
C ALA A 7 14.48 10.18 -17.81
N GLU A 8 15.43 10.81 -17.10
CA GLU A 8 15.25 12.15 -16.55
C GLU A 8 15.04 13.19 -17.66
N SER A 9 15.86 13.12 -18.72
CA SER A 9 15.74 14.03 -19.87
C SER A 9 14.39 13.89 -20.57
N ARG A 10 13.94 12.65 -20.81
CA ARG A 10 12.60 12.38 -21.37
C ARG A 10 11.48 12.93 -20.48
N PHE A 11 11.60 12.78 -19.17
CA PHE A 11 10.62 13.32 -18.22
C PHE A 11 10.53 14.85 -18.31
N LEU A 12 11.68 15.55 -18.31
CA LEU A 12 11.71 17.00 -18.42
C LEU A 12 11.18 17.49 -19.77
N GLU A 13 11.50 16.81 -20.87
CA GLU A 13 10.94 17.10 -22.20
C GLU A 13 9.42 16.95 -22.24
N GLN A 14 8.88 15.87 -21.67
CA GLN A 14 7.43 15.65 -21.58
C GLN A 14 6.76 16.71 -20.71
N LEU A 15 7.36 17.09 -19.58
CA LEU A 15 6.88 18.15 -18.70
C LEU A 15 6.80 19.48 -19.46
N GLY A 16 7.89 19.83 -20.17
CA GLY A 16 7.97 21.04 -20.98
C GLY A 16 6.91 21.08 -22.08
N GLN A 17 6.73 19.97 -22.79
CA GLN A 17 5.70 19.84 -23.81
C GLN A 17 4.28 20.01 -23.23
N ARG A 18 4.02 19.46 -22.05
CA ARG A 18 2.71 19.55 -21.38
C ARG A 18 2.41 20.98 -20.92
N VAL A 19 3.39 21.67 -20.34
CA VAL A 19 3.29 23.11 -20.02
C VAL A 19 2.98 23.93 -21.28
N ARG A 20 3.70 23.67 -22.39
CA ARG A 20 3.47 24.36 -23.67
C ARG A 20 2.06 24.12 -24.21
N THR A 21 1.59 22.87 -24.21
CA THR A 21 0.25 22.50 -24.67
C THR A 21 -0.84 23.16 -23.83
N MET A 22 -0.73 23.07 -22.50
CA MET A 22 -1.70 23.68 -21.56
C MET A 22 -1.75 25.21 -21.71
N ARG A 23 -0.58 25.85 -21.87
CA ARG A 23 -0.51 27.28 -22.13
C ARG A 23 -1.20 27.65 -23.46
N ALA A 24 -0.95 26.88 -24.52
CA ALA A 24 -1.54 27.10 -25.84
C ALA A 24 -3.07 26.91 -25.85
N LEU A 25 -3.58 25.87 -25.19
CA LEU A 25 -5.03 25.61 -25.05
C LEU A 25 -5.77 26.77 -24.36
N ARG A 26 -5.08 27.51 -23.50
CA ARG A 26 -5.61 28.68 -22.79
C ARG A 26 -5.34 30.01 -23.51
N GLY A 27 -4.83 29.97 -24.74
CA GLY A 27 -4.55 31.17 -25.54
C GLY A 27 -3.45 32.06 -24.99
N MET A 28 -2.62 31.55 -24.07
CA MET A 28 -1.57 32.36 -23.42
C MET A 28 -0.28 32.35 -24.25
N SER A 29 0.31 33.52 -24.45
CA SER A 29 1.71 33.61 -24.92
C SER A 29 2.68 33.38 -23.75
N ARG A 30 3.95 33.08 -24.04
CA ARG A 30 4.98 32.94 -22.98
C ARG A 30 5.11 34.22 -22.15
N LYS A 31 5.07 35.38 -22.79
CA LYS A 31 5.06 36.70 -22.15
C LYS A 31 3.87 36.89 -21.20
N VAL A 32 2.68 36.43 -21.59
CA VAL A 32 1.48 36.48 -20.74
C VAL A 32 1.67 35.56 -19.53
N LEU A 33 2.09 34.31 -19.74
CA LEU A 33 2.32 33.38 -18.64
C LEU A 33 3.41 33.88 -17.68
N ALA A 34 4.48 34.49 -18.21
CA ALA A 34 5.56 35.11 -17.43
C ALA A 34 5.03 36.18 -16.47
N LYS A 35 4.19 37.08 -17.01
CA LYS A 35 3.58 38.16 -16.25
C LYS A 35 2.66 37.63 -15.14
N VAL A 36 1.82 36.64 -15.43
CA VAL A 36 0.83 36.10 -14.46
C VAL A 36 1.49 35.23 -13.40
N SER A 37 2.51 34.43 -13.77
CA SER A 37 3.21 33.53 -12.84
C SER A 37 4.32 34.22 -12.03
N GLY A 38 4.73 35.43 -12.40
CA GLY A 38 5.88 36.12 -11.81
C GLY A 38 7.22 35.46 -12.14
N ILE A 39 7.30 34.75 -13.26
CA ILE A 39 8.49 34.01 -13.72
C ILE A 39 8.98 34.64 -15.02
N SER A 40 10.30 34.68 -15.22
CA SER A 40 10.85 35.28 -16.44
C SER A 40 10.44 34.50 -17.70
N GLU A 41 10.21 35.23 -18.80
CA GLU A 41 9.85 34.61 -20.08
C GLU A 41 10.94 33.65 -20.59
N ARG A 42 12.21 33.97 -20.34
CA ARG A 42 13.35 33.08 -20.62
C ARG A 42 13.26 31.77 -19.87
N TYR A 43 12.87 31.81 -18.59
CA TYR A 43 12.73 30.61 -17.77
C TYR A 43 11.55 29.75 -18.23
N ILE A 44 10.44 30.37 -18.64
CA ILE A 44 9.30 29.64 -19.25
C ILE A 44 9.74 28.96 -20.55
N ALA A 45 10.50 29.64 -21.41
CA ALA A 45 11.01 29.03 -22.63
C ALA A 45 11.94 27.84 -22.33
N GLN A 46 12.77 27.96 -21.30
CA GLN A 46 13.64 26.89 -20.84
C GLN A 46 12.84 25.69 -20.30
N LEU A 47 11.83 25.95 -19.45
CA LEU A 47 10.91 24.94 -18.92
C LEU A 47 10.19 24.19 -20.06
N GLU A 48 9.62 24.92 -21.01
CA GLU A 48 8.92 24.32 -22.15
C GLU A 48 9.82 23.51 -23.09
N SER A 49 11.12 23.82 -23.10
CA SER A 49 12.11 23.05 -23.87
C SER A 49 12.62 21.82 -23.11
N GLY A 50 12.15 21.56 -21.89
CA GLY A 50 12.64 20.47 -21.03
C GLY A 50 14.07 20.66 -20.55
N LYS A 51 14.62 21.87 -20.63
CA LYS A 51 16.03 22.13 -20.31
C LYS A 51 16.21 22.49 -18.85
N GLY A 52 16.74 21.56 -18.07
CA GLY A 52 17.15 21.79 -16.69
C GLY A 52 16.00 21.72 -15.68
N ASN A 53 16.38 21.65 -14.40
CA ASN A 53 15.44 21.36 -13.32
C ASN A 53 14.59 22.59 -12.94
N VAL A 54 13.31 22.36 -12.73
CA VAL A 54 12.36 23.35 -12.20
C VAL A 54 12.07 23.06 -10.73
N SER A 55 12.11 24.10 -9.89
CA SER A 55 11.68 23.91 -8.50
C SER A 55 10.17 23.69 -8.44
N ILE A 56 9.72 22.85 -7.51
CA ILE A 56 8.29 22.55 -7.33
C ILE A 56 7.45 23.80 -7.06
N VAL A 57 8.04 24.80 -6.39
CA VAL A 57 7.40 26.10 -6.11
C VAL A 57 7.18 26.90 -7.39
N LEU A 58 8.14 26.91 -8.32
CA LEU A 58 7.99 27.57 -9.60
C LEU A 58 6.99 26.84 -10.49
N LEU A 59 7.02 25.51 -10.50
CA LEU A 59 6.06 24.72 -11.26
C LEU A 59 4.62 24.95 -10.77
N ARG A 60 4.42 25.07 -9.45
CA ARG A 60 3.14 25.45 -8.85
C ARG A 60 2.67 26.85 -9.29
N ARG A 61 3.57 27.84 -9.31
CA ARG A 61 3.20 29.19 -9.83
C ARG A 61 2.80 29.16 -11.30
N VAL A 62 3.47 28.34 -12.11
CA VAL A 62 3.10 28.13 -13.51
C VAL A 62 1.72 27.46 -13.63
N SER A 63 1.44 26.41 -12.86
CA SER A 63 0.12 25.75 -12.88
C SER A 63 -1.00 26.69 -12.44
N ASP A 64 -0.79 27.40 -11.33
CA ASP A 64 -1.76 28.35 -10.76
C ASP A 64 -2.06 29.49 -11.74
N ALA A 65 -1.02 30.04 -12.40
CA ALA A 65 -1.16 31.10 -13.40
C ALA A 65 -1.96 30.67 -14.63
N MET A 66 -1.95 29.37 -14.94
CA MET A 66 -2.78 28.83 -16.00
C MET A 66 -4.16 28.39 -15.47
N GLY A 67 -4.38 28.29 -14.16
CA GLY A 67 -5.60 27.74 -13.57
C GLY A 67 -5.69 26.21 -13.68
N ALA A 68 -4.56 25.51 -13.66
CA ALA A 68 -4.47 24.06 -13.59
C ALA A 68 -3.95 23.60 -12.22
N HIS A 69 -4.19 22.32 -11.91
CA HIS A 69 -3.53 21.67 -10.79
C HIS A 69 -2.10 21.27 -11.18
N LEU A 70 -1.20 21.23 -10.20
CA LEU A 70 0.21 20.90 -10.41
C LEU A 70 0.39 19.51 -11.07
N GLU A 71 -0.42 18.55 -10.67
CA GLU A 71 -0.47 17.19 -11.24
C GLU A 71 -0.81 17.15 -12.73
N ASP A 72 -1.52 18.17 -13.27
CA ASP A 72 -1.86 18.24 -14.69
C ASP A 72 -0.63 18.54 -15.56
N LEU A 73 0.48 18.99 -14.96
CA LEU A 73 1.74 19.26 -15.67
C LEU A 73 2.68 18.06 -15.67
N LEU A 74 2.56 17.14 -14.71
CA LEU A 74 3.48 16.02 -14.57
C LEU A 74 3.24 14.97 -15.69
N PRO A 75 4.29 14.50 -16.39
CA PRO A 75 4.17 13.42 -17.35
C PRO A 75 3.66 12.12 -16.72
N SER A 76 2.85 11.37 -17.46
CA SER A 76 2.41 10.01 -17.11
C SER A 76 2.65 9.07 -18.28
N ALA A 77 2.99 7.81 -18.01
CA ALA A 77 3.50 6.86 -19.00
C ALA A 77 2.50 6.44 -20.10
N ASP A 78 1.19 6.63 -19.89
CA ASP A 78 0.12 6.19 -20.81
C ASP A 78 -0.73 7.38 -21.32
N PRO A 79 -1.41 7.27 -22.48
CA PRO A 79 -2.39 8.26 -22.92
C PRO A 79 -3.39 8.47 -21.80
N THR A 80 -3.34 9.67 -21.21
CA THR A 80 -4.08 9.94 -19.99
C THR A 80 -5.57 9.79 -20.27
N PRO A 81 -6.29 8.98 -19.49
CA PRO A 81 -7.72 9.23 -19.27
C PRO A 81 -7.90 10.71 -18.94
N ASP A 82 -9.06 11.31 -19.26
CA ASP A 82 -9.35 12.67 -18.83
C ASP A 82 -9.45 12.72 -17.30
N TRP A 83 -8.30 12.78 -16.64
CA TRP A 83 -8.16 12.74 -15.19
C TRP A 83 -8.87 13.91 -14.53
N GLN A 84 -9.04 15.01 -15.27
CA GLN A 84 -9.81 16.16 -14.81
C GLN A 84 -11.28 15.77 -14.72
N MET A 85 -11.85 15.19 -15.78
CA MET A 85 -13.20 14.63 -15.75
C MET A 85 -13.36 13.56 -14.64
N PHE A 86 -12.44 12.60 -14.53
CA PHE A 86 -12.51 11.57 -13.48
C PHE A 86 -12.48 12.16 -12.06
N ARG A 87 -11.62 13.15 -11.80
CA ARG A 87 -11.56 13.84 -10.50
C ARG A 87 -12.86 14.57 -10.19
N ASP A 88 -13.44 15.26 -11.17
CA ASP A 88 -14.72 15.96 -10.99
C ASP A 88 -15.90 15.01 -10.76
N LEU A 89 -15.90 13.85 -11.42
CA LEU A 89 -16.86 12.77 -11.16
C LEU A 89 -16.69 12.21 -9.74
N LEU A 90 -15.45 11.89 -9.33
CA LEU A 90 -15.16 11.36 -8.00
C LEU A 90 -15.51 12.33 -6.88
N ARG A 91 -15.30 13.65 -7.08
CA ARG A 91 -15.66 14.69 -6.09
C ARG A 91 -17.17 14.76 -5.84
N LYS A 92 -17.98 14.45 -6.86
CA LYS A 92 -19.45 14.47 -6.79
C LYS A 92 -20.05 13.09 -6.44
N ALA A 93 -19.24 12.04 -6.49
CA ALA A 93 -19.71 10.67 -6.28
C ALA A 93 -20.07 10.42 -4.81
N THR A 94 -21.19 9.73 -4.61
CA THR A 94 -21.57 9.18 -3.30
C THR A 94 -20.63 8.02 -2.89
N PRO A 95 -20.51 7.70 -1.60
CA PRO A 95 -19.73 6.54 -1.15
C PRO A 95 -20.12 5.22 -1.85
N ALA A 96 -21.40 5.03 -2.16
CA ALA A 96 -21.90 3.87 -2.89
C ALA A 96 -21.41 3.85 -4.35
N GLN A 97 -21.41 5.00 -5.04
CA GLN A 97 -20.87 5.11 -6.41
C GLN A 97 -19.36 4.88 -6.44
N ILE A 98 -18.62 5.39 -5.45
CA ILE A 98 -17.18 5.15 -5.33
C ILE A 98 -16.91 3.65 -5.11
N ALA A 99 -17.68 2.98 -4.26
CA ALA A 99 -17.57 1.53 -4.05
C ALA A 99 -17.85 0.74 -5.34
N GLN A 100 -18.92 1.07 -6.06
CA GLN A 100 -19.23 0.43 -7.35
C GLN A 100 -18.15 0.67 -8.41
N ALA A 101 -17.65 1.90 -8.51
CA ALA A 101 -16.55 2.23 -9.43
C ALA A 101 -15.28 1.46 -9.08
N LYS A 102 -14.95 1.36 -7.78
CA LYS A 102 -13.82 0.58 -7.30
C LYS A 102 -13.96 -0.90 -7.66
N ASP A 103 -15.12 -1.50 -7.46
CA ASP A 103 -15.36 -2.90 -7.81
C ASP A 103 -15.17 -3.15 -9.31
N LEU A 104 -15.72 -2.27 -10.17
CA LEU A 104 -15.55 -2.35 -11.62
C LEU A 104 -14.07 -2.22 -12.04
N LEU A 105 -13.36 -1.22 -11.49
CA LEU A 105 -11.94 -0.97 -11.80
C LEU A 105 -11.02 -2.07 -11.27
N ALA A 106 -11.42 -2.77 -10.20
CA ALA A 106 -10.71 -3.93 -9.66
C ALA A 106 -10.97 -5.23 -10.45
N GLY A 107 -11.72 -5.17 -11.56
CA GLY A 107 -12.04 -6.34 -12.40
C GLY A 107 -13.31 -7.09 -12.00
N GLY A 108 -14.16 -6.50 -11.14
CA GLY A 108 -15.47 -7.02 -10.79
C GLY A 108 -16.47 -6.88 -11.95
N SER A 109 -17.26 -7.94 -12.20
CA SER A 109 -18.40 -7.86 -13.12
C SER A 109 -19.50 -6.96 -12.55
N ALA A 110 -20.22 -6.25 -13.41
CA ALA A 110 -21.32 -5.35 -13.06
C ALA A 110 -22.53 -6.01 -12.36
N SER A 111 -22.49 -7.33 -12.09
CA SER A 111 -23.58 -8.06 -11.43
C SER A 111 -23.40 -8.12 -9.91
N ALA A 112 -23.94 -7.11 -9.22
CA ALA A 112 -24.06 -6.97 -7.76
C ALA A 112 -22.72 -6.98 -6.99
N PRO A 113 -22.64 -6.29 -5.82
CA PRO A 113 -21.47 -6.41 -4.95
C PRO A 113 -21.38 -7.86 -4.46
N ARG A 114 -20.58 -8.69 -5.12
CA ARG A 114 -20.15 -9.96 -4.55
C ARG A 114 -19.32 -9.59 -3.34
N ARG A 115 -19.91 -9.71 -2.15
CA ARG A 115 -19.19 -9.67 -0.88
C ARG A 115 -17.97 -10.58 -1.06
N ALA A 116 -16.77 -10.02 -0.94
CA ALA A 116 -15.56 -10.80 -1.14
C ALA A 116 -15.66 -12.07 -0.29
N PRO A 117 -15.40 -13.26 -0.85
CA PRO A 117 -15.52 -14.49 -0.09
C PRO A 117 -14.62 -14.37 1.15
N PHE A 118 -15.16 -14.77 2.29
CA PHE A 118 -14.39 -14.79 3.53
C PHE A 118 -13.31 -15.87 3.42
N CYS A 119 -12.04 -15.46 3.43
CA CYS A 119 -10.87 -16.32 3.27
C CYS A 119 -10.19 -16.66 4.60
N GLY A 120 -10.68 -16.12 5.72
CA GLY A 120 -10.19 -16.47 7.06
C GLY A 120 -9.68 -15.26 7.85
N ILE A 121 -8.57 -15.44 8.55
CA ILE A 121 -8.03 -14.44 9.50
C ILE A 121 -6.69 -13.93 8.98
N ALA A 122 -6.51 -12.61 8.90
CA ALA A 122 -5.24 -12.00 8.51
C ALA A 122 -4.61 -11.23 9.68
N LEU A 123 -3.37 -11.55 9.99
CA LEU A 123 -2.56 -10.90 11.02
C LEU A 123 -1.70 -9.83 10.38
N ILE A 124 -1.91 -8.57 10.78
CA ILE A 124 -1.13 -7.42 10.34
C ILE A 124 -0.36 -6.81 11.52
N GLY A 125 0.67 -6.05 11.21
CA GLY A 125 1.52 -5.38 12.19
C GLY A 125 2.98 -5.38 11.77
N LEU A 126 3.81 -4.64 12.50
CA LEU A 126 5.22 -4.47 12.16
C LEU A 126 6.01 -5.80 12.27
N ARG A 127 7.19 -5.87 11.65
CA ARG A 127 8.13 -6.98 11.89
C ARG A 127 8.39 -7.09 13.41
N GLY A 128 8.49 -8.31 13.93
CA GLY A 128 8.57 -8.54 15.38
C GLY A 128 7.23 -8.53 16.14
N ALA A 129 6.09 -8.18 15.51
CA ALA A 129 4.77 -8.22 16.16
C ALA A 129 4.34 -9.62 16.65
N GLY A 130 5.02 -10.69 16.22
CA GLY A 130 4.65 -12.07 16.55
C GLY A 130 3.68 -12.73 15.57
N LYS A 131 3.39 -12.11 14.40
CA LYS A 131 2.49 -12.65 13.36
C LYS A 131 2.74 -14.13 13.03
N SER A 132 3.99 -14.49 12.73
CA SER A 132 4.32 -15.87 12.35
C SER A 132 4.17 -16.84 13.51
N THR A 133 4.58 -16.45 14.71
CA THR A 133 4.48 -17.30 15.91
C THR A 133 3.03 -17.49 16.34
N LEU A 134 2.29 -16.40 16.54
CA LEU A 134 0.90 -16.43 16.98
C LEU A 134 -0.03 -16.98 15.90
N GLY A 135 0.24 -16.70 14.62
CA GLY A 135 -0.52 -17.23 13.50
C GLY A 135 -0.42 -18.74 13.38
N LYS A 136 0.77 -19.34 13.56
CA LYS A 136 0.94 -20.80 13.58
C LYS A 136 0.17 -21.45 14.74
N ILE A 137 0.23 -20.83 15.93
CA ILE A 137 -0.50 -21.33 17.11
C ILE A 137 -2.01 -21.27 16.86
N LEU A 138 -2.50 -20.12 16.36
CA LEU A 138 -3.91 -19.92 16.04
C LEU A 138 -4.39 -20.94 14.99
N ALA A 139 -3.70 -21.05 13.86
CA ALA A 139 -4.03 -21.96 12.78
C ALA A 139 -4.12 -23.40 13.26
N LYS A 140 -3.14 -23.85 14.05
CA LYS A 140 -3.15 -25.19 14.66
C LYS A 140 -4.36 -25.39 15.57
N LYS A 141 -4.73 -24.39 16.38
CA LYS A 141 -5.85 -24.49 17.31
C LYS A 141 -7.20 -24.55 16.60
N ILE A 142 -7.38 -23.80 15.51
CA ILE A 142 -8.65 -23.74 14.77
C ILE A 142 -8.73 -24.74 13.61
N GLY A 143 -7.64 -25.47 13.32
CA GLY A 143 -7.58 -26.48 12.25
C GLY A 143 -7.48 -25.89 10.84
N TRP A 144 -6.95 -24.68 10.68
CA TRP A 144 -6.77 -24.02 9.38
C TRP A 144 -5.31 -24.05 8.93
N SER A 145 -5.05 -23.77 7.65
CA SER A 145 -3.70 -23.59 7.14
C SER A 145 -3.10 -22.26 7.62
N PHE A 146 -1.79 -22.24 7.85
CA PHE A 146 -1.05 -21.01 8.12
C PHE A 146 -0.23 -20.63 6.88
N VAL A 147 -0.37 -19.40 6.42
CA VAL A 147 0.28 -18.88 5.21
C VAL A 147 1.01 -17.58 5.54
N GLU A 148 2.26 -17.45 5.08
CA GLU A 148 2.98 -16.17 5.12
C GLU A 148 3.05 -15.60 3.71
N LEU A 149 2.49 -14.40 3.49
CA LEU A 149 2.41 -13.81 2.15
C LEU A 149 3.79 -13.65 1.51
N ASN A 150 4.79 -13.23 2.28
CA ASN A 150 6.16 -13.13 1.78
C ASN A 150 6.73 -14.49 1.33
N LYS A 151 6.39 -15.58 2.03
CA LYS A 151 6.85 -16.93 1.63
C LYS A 151 6.17 -17.39 0.35
N GLU A 152 4.91 -17.05 0.18
CA GLU A 152 4.19 -17.31 -1.07
C GLU A 152 4.82 -16.53 -2.24
N VAL A 153 5.18 -15.26 -2.04
CA VAL A 153 5.94 -14.48 -3.04
C VAL A 153 7.28 -15.15 -3.37
N GLU A 154 8.04 -15.57 -2.37
CA GLU A 154 9.32 -16.26 -2.58
C GLU A 154 9.16 -17.57 -3.36
N GLN A 155 8.14 -18.37 -3.00
CA GLN A 155 7.85 -19.65 -3.63
C GLN A 155 7.45 -19.50 -5.10
N GLN A 156 6.63 -18.50 -5.42
CA GLN A 156 6.15 -18.26 -6.79
C GLN A 156 7.26 -17.74 -7.72
N ASN A 157 8.23 -17.00 -7.19
CA ASN A 157 9.28 -16.37 -7.98
C ASN A 157 10.62 -17.11 -7.93
N GLY A 158 10.79 -18.08 -7.03
CA GLY A 158 12.06 -18.80 -6.83
C GLY A 158 13.19 -17.92 -6.29
N LEU A 159 12.86 -16.74 -5.74
CA LEU A 159 13.80 -15.73 -5.25
C LEU A 159 13.39 -15.28 -3.86
N SER A 160 14.35 -15.01 -2.99
CA SER A 160 14.08 -14.37 -1.69
C SER A 160 13.52 -12.96 -1.88
N VAL A 161 12.78 -12.43 -0.89
CA VAL A 161 12.30 -11.04 -0.94
C VAL A 161 13.47 -10.05 -1.12
N ALA A 162 14.64 -10.35 -0.53
CA ALA A 162 15.82 -9.50 -0.67
C ALA A 162 16.33 -9.47 -2.12
N GLU A 163 16.38 -10.62 -2.80
CA GLU A 163 16.78 -10.72 -4.20
C GLU A 163 15.76 -10.05 -5.13
N ILE A 164 14.46 -10.25 -4.87
CA ILE A 164 13.39 -9.60 -5.63
C ILE A 164 13.55 -8.07 -5.55
N ILE A 165 13.73 -7.52 -4.35
CA ILE A 165 13.90 -6.08 -4.18
C ILE A 165 15.21 -5.60 -4.83
N ALA A 166 16.29 -6.37 -4.77
CA ALA A 166 17.56 -6.01 -5.39
C ALA A 166 17.47 -5.96 -6.93
N LEU A 167 16.76 -6.91 -7.54
CA LEU A 167 16.64 -7.05 -8.99
C LEU A 167 15.53 -6.17 -9.60
N TYR A 168 14.37 -6.12 -8.95
CA TYR A 168 13.14 -5.51 -9.49
C TYR A 168 12.69 -4.26 -8.73
N GLY A 169 13.39 -3.89 -7.65
CA GLY A 169 13.02 -2.76 -6.81
C GLY A 169 11.79 -3.03 -5.94
N GLN A 170 11.42 -2.03 -5.14
CA GLN A 170 10.26 -2.10 -4.26
C GLN A 170 8.96 -2.27 -5.04
N GLU A 171 8.76 -1.50 -6.12
CA GLU A 171 7.54 -1.61 -6.94
C GLU A 171 7.37 -3.01 -7.55
N GLY A 172 8.45 -3.64 -8.01
CA GLY A 172 8.42 -5.02 -8.50
C GLY A 172 7.96 -5.99 -7.44
N PHE A 173 8.54 -5.89 -6.22
CA PHE A 173 8.08 -6.67 -5.07
C PHE A 173 6.60 -6.43 -4.77
N ARG A 174 6.10 -5.18 -4.84
CA ARG A 174 4.67 -4.88 -4.58
C ARG A 174 3.72 -5.52 -5.58
N ARG A 175 4.08 -5.51 -6.86
CA ARG A 175 3.30 -6.19 -7.91
C ARG A 175 3.26 -7.69 -7.67
N MET A 176 4.39 -8.30 -7.31
CA MET A 176 4.46 -9.72 -6.97
C MET A 176 3.70 -10.06 -5.69
N GLU A 177 3.75 -9.20 -4.67
CA GLU A 177 2.99 -9.32 -3.40
C GLU A 177 1.47 -9.29 -3.66
N GLN A 178 1.01 -8.39 -4.54
CA GLN A 178 -0.38 -8.34 -4.97
C GLN A 178 -0.81 -9.59 -5.74
N ALA A 179 0.00 -10.04 -6.70
CA ALA A 179 -0.29 -11.24 -7.49
C ALA A 179 -0.36 -12.51 -6.61
N ALA A 180 0.56 -12.65 -5.66
CA ALA A 180 0.55 -13.75 -4.70
C ALA A 180 -0.72 -13.75 -3.84
N LEU A 181 -1.16 -12.59 -3.35
CA LEU A 181 -2.42 -12.47 -2.61
C LEU A 181 -3.61 -12.89 -3.47
N GLN A 182 -3.69 -12.43 -4.72
CA GLN A 182 -4.80 -12.80 -5.62
C GLN A 182 -4.88 -14.31 -5.85
N GLN A 183 -3.74 -14.98 -6.01
CA GLN A 183 -3.70 -16.44 -6.15
C GLN A 183 -4.14 -17.15 -4.87
N LEU A 184 -3.77 -16.64 -3.68
CA LEU A 184 -4.26 -17.17 -2.40
C LEU A 184 -5.77 -17.05 -2.27
N LEU A 185 -6.32 -15.89 -2.61
CA LEU A 185 -7.77 -15.65 -2.58
C LEU A 185 -8.52 -16.58 -3.53
N ALA A 186 -7.94 -16.91 -4.69
CA ALA A 186 -8.54 -17.81 -5.66
C ALA A 186 -8.61 -19.29 -5.20
N ARG A 187 -7.86 -19.69 -4.16
CA ARG A 187 -7.91 -21.07 -3.62
C ARG A 187 -9.24 -21.40 -2.95
N ASN A 188 -10.02 -20.39 -2.51
CA ASN A 188 -11.27 -20.58 -1.78
C ASN A 188 -11.13 -21.47 -0.52
N GLU A 189 -9.99 -21.38 0.16
CA GLU A 189 -9.70 -22.11 1.39
C GLU A 189 -9.59 -21.15 2.57
N LEU A 190 -10.05 -21.60 3.75
CA LEU A 190 -9.89 -20.84 4.99
C LEU A 190 -8.45 -20.94 5.50
N MET A 191 -7.83 -19.80 5.75
CA MET A 191 -6.45 -19.72 6.20
C MET A 191 -6.23 -18.65 7.27
N VAL A 192 -5.13 -18.81 8.02
CA VAL A 192 -4.53 -17.76 8.84
C VAL A 192 -3.37 -17.16 8.05
N LEU A 193 -3.56 -15.94 7.55
CA LEU A 193 -2.58 -15.22 6.75
C LEU A 193 -1.72 -14.31 7.62
N ALA A 194 -0.39 -14.39 7.54
CA ALA A 194 0.52 -13.39 8.07
C ALA A 194 1.09 -12.54 6.92
N THR A 195 0.98 -11.20 7.06
CA THR A 195 1.40 -10.27 6.02
C THR A 195 2.80 -9.70 6.27
N GLY A 196 3.41 -9.09 5.24
CA GLY A 196 4.55 -8.20 5.41
C GLY A 196 4.18 -6.96 6.24
N GLY A 197 5.13 -6.40 6.99
CA GLY A 197 4.88 -5.19 7.80
C GLY A 197 4.54 -3.96 6.94
N GLY A 198 5.04 -3.91 5.71
CA GLY A 198 4.77 -2.83 4.76
C GLY A 198 3.49 -2.98 3.94
N ILE A 199 2.68 -4.03 4.17
CA ILE A 199 1.47 -4.29 3.36
C ILE A 199 0.48 -3.13 3.43
N VAL A 200 0.39 -2.48 4.59
CA VAL A 200 -0.55 -1.39 4.85
C VAL A 200 -0.24 -0.14 4.03
N SER A 201 0.98 -0.02 3.53
CA SER A 201 1.41 1.07 2.65
C SER A 201 1.00 0.87 1.19
N GLU A 202 0.40 -0.27 0.84
CA GLU A 202 -0.10 -0.59 -0.49
C GLU A 202 -1.63 -0.59 -0.49
N PRO A 203 -2.30 0.53 -0.84
CA PRO A 203 -3.74 0.68 -0.59
C PRO A 203 -4.59 -0.38 -1.27
N LEU A 204 -4.28 -0.74 -2.53
CA LEU A 204 -5.04 -1.73 -3.29
C LEU A 204 -4.95 -3.12 -2.65
N THR A 205 -3.73 -3.59 -2.38
CA THR A 205 -3.48 -4.90 -1.78
C THR A 205 -4.02 -4.96 -0.35
N PHE A 206 -3.84 -3.90 0.44
CA PHE A 206 -4.34 -3.87 1.81
C PHE A 206 -5.88 -3.85 1.86
N ASP A 207 -6.53 -3.13 0.94
CA ASP A 207 -7.99 -3.14 0.85
C ASP A 207 -8.55 -4.52 0.48
N GLN A 208 -7.86 -5.29 -0.37
CA GLN A 208 -8.22 -6.69 -0.65
C GLN A 208 -8.11 -7.56 0.61
N ILE A 209 -7.08 -7.35 1.44
CA ILE A 209 -6.94 -8.08 2.71
C ILE A 209 -8.08 -7.71 3.66
N LEU A 210 -8.40 -6.41 3.79
CA LEU A 210 -9.47 -5.93 4.66
C LEU A 210 -10.86 -6.44 4.25
N SER A 211 -11.11 -6.61 2.95
CA SER A 211 -12.40 -7.09 2.45
C SER A 211 -12.53 -8.61 2.48
N SER A 212 -11.44 -9.37 2.33
CA SER A 212 -11.46 -10.83 2.28
C SER A 212 -11.20 -11.53 3.62
N PHE A 213 -10.60 -10.85 4.60
CA PHE A 213 -10.21 -11.46 5.87
C PHE A 213 -10.76 -10.71 7.08
N TYR A 214 -10.98 -11.43 8.17
CA TYR A 214 -11.06 -10.81 9.48
C TYR A 214 -9.65 -10.38 9.90
N THR A 215 -9.40 -9.08 9.88
CA THR A 215 -8.07 -8.52 10.08
C THR A 215 -7.81 -8.21 11.54
N ILE A 216 -6.66 -8.65 12.04
CA ILE A 216 -6.22 -8.42 13.41
C ILE A 216 -4.87 -7.73 13.38
N TRP A 217 -4.82 -6.53 13.96
CA TRP A 217 -3.55 -5.86 14.23
C TRP A 217 -2.93 -6.39 15.51
N LEU A 218 -1.77 -7.03 15.39
CA LEU A 218 -0.92 -7.35 16.53
C LEU A 218 -0.08 -6.13 16.91
N LYS A 219 -0.46 -5.48 18.00
CA LYS A 219 0.22 -4.31 18.56
C LYS A 219 1.28 -4.77 19.57
N ALA A 220 2.45 -4.14 19.53
CA ALA A 220 3.50 -4.29 20.52
C ALA A 220 4.24 -2.97 20.65
N GLU A 221 4.95 -2.77 21.75
CA GLU A 221 5.78 -1.59 21.95
C GLU A 221 6.99 -1.61 20.99
N PRO A 222 7.47 -0.44 20.52
CA PRO A 222 8.62 -0.33 19.62
C PRO A 222 9.85 -1.10 20.12
N GLU A 223 10.13 -1.03 21.42
CA GLU A 223 11.26 -1.70 22.08
C GLU A 223 11.14 -3.23 21.98
N GLU A 224 9.93 -3.76 22.09
CA GLU A 224 9.67 -5.19 21.94
C GLU A 224 9.82 -5.65 20.48
N HIS A 225 9.35 -4.83 19.53
CA HIS A 225 9.57 -5.08 18.11
C HIS A 225 11.07 -5.22 17.82
N MET A 226 11.88 -4.26 18.27
CA MET A 226 13.33 -4.30 18.06
C MET A 226 13.97 -5.50 18.76
N ALA A 227 13.64 -5.76 20.03
CA ALA A 227 14.18 -6.88 20.77
C ALA A 227 13.89 -8.24 20.10
N ARG A 228 12.66 -8.43 19.59
CA ARG A 228 12.26 -9.66 18.89
C ARG A 228 12.95 -9.79 17.52
N VAL A 229 13.10 -8.69 16.78
CA VAL A 229 13.82 -8.68 15.48
C VAL A 229 15.30 -9.00 15.66
N ARG A 230 15.94 -8.46 16.70
CA ARG A 230 17.34 -8.76 17.04
C ARG A 230 17.57 -10.25 17.32
N ARG A 231 16.70 -10.87 18.12
CA ARG A 231 16.78 -12.31 18.43
C ARG A 231 16.67 -13.19 17.18
N GLN A 232 16.05 -12.69 16.11
CA GLN A 232 15.90 -13.40 14.83
C GLN A 232 17.11 -13.23 13.90
N GLY A 233 18.19 -12.58 14.33
CA GLY A 233 19.43 -12.45 13.58
C GLY A 233 19.40 -11.40 12.46
N ASP A 234 18.39 -10.53 12.45
CA ASP A 234 18.31 -9.44 11.47
C ASP A 234 19.14 -8.25 11.94
N LEU A 235 20.33 -8.10 11.35
CA LEU A 235 21.33 -7.09 11.73
C LEU A 235 21.11 -5.72 11.05
N ARG A 236 20.09 -5.57 10.19
CA ARG A 236 19.77 -4.28 9.53
C ARG A 236 19.62 -3.09 10.51
N PRO A 237 19.16 -3.27 11.76
CA PRO A 237 19.14 -2.18 12.75
C PRO A 237 20.49 -1.82 13.40
N MET A 238 21.61 -2.47 13.06
CA MET A 238 22.84 -2.45 13.88
C MET A 238 23.88 -1.38 13.54
N ALA A 239 23.64 -0.49 12.57
CA ALA A 239 24.62 0.55 12.23
C ALA A 239 24.62 1.71 13.26
N ASP A 240 23.47 2.02 13.88
CA ASP A 240 23.33 3.01 14.96
C ASP A 240 22.02 2.76 15.75
N ASP A 241 22.12 2.15 16.94
CA ASP A 241 21.00 1.67 17.76
C ASP A 241 19.99 2.80 18.11
N ARG A 242 20.45 4.05 18.24
CA ARG A 242 19.57 5.20 18.53
C ARG A 242 18.82 5.67 17.29
N SER A 243 19.51 5.79 16.15
CA SER A 243 18.87 6.15 14.88
C SER A 243 17.85 5.09 14.47
N ALA A 244 18.21 3.81 14.59
CA ALA A 244 17.33 2.70 14.25
C ALA A 244 16.04 2.67 15.10
N MET A 245 16.13 2.96 16.40
CA MET A 245 14.94 3.08 17.25
C MET A 245 14.08 4.29 16.88
N ALA A 246 14.69 5.44 16.56
CA ALA A 246 13.95 6.62 16.12
C ALA A 246 13.22 6.36 14.79
N GLU A 247 13.89 5.73 13.83
CA GLU A 247 13.30 5.31 12.55
C GLU A 247 12.15 4.32 12.75
N LEU A 248 12.32 3.32 13.63
CA LEU A 248 11.28 2.36 13.96
C LEU A 248 10.03 3.05 14.52
N ARG A 249 10.21 4.00 15.44
CA ARG A 249 9.10 4.80 16.00
C ARG A 249 8.43 5.63 14.92
N ASN A 250 9.17 6.26 14.02
CA ASN A 250 8.60 7.01 12.89
C ASN A 250 7.80 6.11 11.93
N ILE A 251 8.28 4.90 11.65
CA ILE A 251 7.57 3.92 10.85
C ILE A 251 6.27 3.49 11.54
N LEU A 252 6.30 3.26 12.86
CA LEU A 252 5.11 2.90 13.62
C LEU A 252 4.08 4.04 13.63
N LEU A 253 4.51 5.27 13.92
CA LEU A 253 3.64 6.45 13.93
C LEU A 253 2.96 6.67 12.58
N SER A 254 3.70 6.52 11.47
CA SER A 254 3.14 6.67 10.12
C SER A 254 2.19 5.53 9.72
N ARG A 255 2.40 4.31 10.24
CA ARG A 255 1.59 3.12 9.91
C ARG A 255 0.43 2.87 10.87
N GLU A 256 0.43 3.44 12.07
CA GLU A 256 -0.61 3.24 13.07
C GLU A 256 -2.02 3.57 12.55
N PRO A 257 -2.26 4.71 11.84
CA PRO A 257 -3.58 4.98 11.26
C PRO A 257 -4.03 3.93 10.24
N LEU A 258 -3.08 3.28 9.56
CA LEU A 258 -3.36 2.25 8.57
C LEU A 258 -3.62 0.90 9.24
N TYR A 259 -2.82 0.52 10.24
CA TYR A 259 -3.07 -0.69 11.03
C TYR A 259 -4.41 -0.61 11.80
N ALA A 260 -4.79 0.58 12.28
CA ALA A 260 -6.06 0.81 12.97
C ALA A 260 -7.30 0.55 12.11
N ARG A 261 -7.15 0.40 10.78
CA ARG A 261 -8.24 -0.05 9.88
C ARG A 261 -8.58 -1.54 10.06
N ALA A 262 -7.76 -2.30 10.80
CA ALA A 262 -8.05 -3.68 11.12
C ALA A 262 -9.37 -3.83 11.88
N THR A 263 -10.05 -4.97 11.72
CA THR A 263 -11.30 -5.26 12.40
C THR A 263 -11.13 -5.37 13.92
N ALA A 264 -9.98 -5.90 14.38
CA ALA A 264 -9.65 -5.99 15.79
C ALA A 264 -8.17 -5.69 16.06
N VAL A 265 -7.87 -5.37 17.32
CA VAL A 265 -6.51 -5.13 17.81
C VAL A 265 -6.22 -6.09 18.95
N VAL A 266 -5.06 -6.74 18.91
CA VAL A 266 -4.54 -7.56 20.01
C VAL A 266 -3.22 -6.96 20.45
N ASP A 267 -3.23 -6.40 21.65
CA ASP A 267 -2.02 -5.91 22.30
C ASP A 267 -1.25 -7.07 22.94
N THR A 268 0.01 -7.21 22.51
CA THR A 268 0.96 -8.24 22.92
C THR A 268 2.06 -7.71 23.83
N ALA A 269 2.04 -6.43 24.20
CA ALA A 269 3.02 -5.81 25.08
C ALA A 269 3.03 -6.48 26.47
N GLY A 270 4.23 -6.81 26.95
CA GLY A 270 4.45 -7.45 28.25
C GLY A 270 3.90 -8.87 28.40
N LEU A 271 3.36 -9.47 27.33
CA LEU A 271 2.77 -10.81 27.39
C LEU A 271 3.75 -11.91 27.01
N SER A 272 3.60 -13.08 27.64
CA SER A 272 4.19 -14.32 27.13
C SER A 272 3.52 -14.72 25.82
N VAL A 273 4.18 -15.59 25.04
CA VAL A 273 3.63 -16.10 23.78
C VAL A 273 2.29 -16.80 24.02
N ASP A 274 2.17 -17.57 25.10
CA ASP A 274 0.92 -18.29 25.45
C ASP A 274 -0.21 -17.33 25.84
N ALA A 275 0.09 -16.28 26.62
CA ALA A 275 -0.89 -15.27 27.00
C ALA A 275 -1.35 -14.44 25.79
N ALA A 276 -0.43 -14.07 24.90
CA ALA A 276 -0.75 -13.38 23.66
C ALA A 276 -1.57 -14.28 22.70
N ALA A 277 -1.25 -15.58 22.64
CA ALA A 277 -2.03 -16.55 21.87
C ALA A 277 -3.45 -16.70 22.42
N ALA A 278 -3.61 -16.79 23.74
CA ALA A 278 -4.93 -16.84 24.38
C ALA A 278 -5.78 -15.60 24.03
N ARG A 279 -5.20 -14.39 24.15
CA ARG A 279 -5.88 -13.15 23.72
C ARG A 279 -6.26 -13.16 22.25
N LEU A 280 -5.36 -13.64 21.38
CA LEU A 280 -5.65 -13.74 19.95
C LEU A 280 -6.81 -14.69 19.66
N ILE A 281 -6.86 -15.84 20.35
CA ILE A 281 -7.94 -16.82 20.24
C ILE A 281 -9.28 -16.21 20.69
N ASP A 282 -9.27 -15.43 21.77
CA ASP A 282 -10.47 -14.74 22.25
C ASP A 282 -10.96 -13.69 21.24
N ALA A 283 -10.04 -12.96 20.61
CA ALA A 283 -10.37 -11.95 19.60
C ALA A 283 -11.00 -12.52 18.31
N VAL A 284 -10.71 -13.77 17.96
CA VAL A 284 -11.28 -14.44 16.77
C VAL A 284 -12.55 -15.23 17.08
N ARG A 285 -12.83 -15.52 18.35
CA ARG A 285 -13.97 -16.36 18.78
C ARG A 285 -15.31 -15.94 18.19
N PRO A 286 -15.68 -14.64 18.14
CA PRO A 286 -16.96 -14.22 17.55
C PRO A 286 -17.09 -14.59 16.07
N VAL A 287 -15.98 -14.56 15.33
CA VAL A 287 -15.94 -14.85 13.90
C VAL A 287 -16.10 -16.34 13.66
N LEU A 288 -15.37 -17.17 14.43
CA LEU A 288 -15.43 -18.63 14.32
C LEU A 288 -16.84 -19.16 14.64
N GLN A 289 -17.54 -18.56 15.60
CA GLN A 289 -18.91 -18.96 15.96
C GLN A 289 -19.94 -18.59 14.88
N ASN A 290 -19.76 -17.46 14.20
CA ASN A 290 -20.65 -17.03 13.12
C ASN A 290 -20.38 -17.82 11.82
N GLU A 291 -19.12 -18.08 11.48
CA GLU A 291 -18.76 -18.78 10.23
C GLU A 291 -18.96 -20.31 10.31
N ALA A 292 -18.88 -20.91 11.51
CA ALA A 292 -19.26 -22.32 11.69
C ALA A 292 -20.73 -22.59 11.27
N ARG A 293 -21.60 -21.59 11.39
CA ARG A 293 -23.00 -21.66 10.91
C ARG A 293 -23.10 -21.47 9.39
N SER A 294 -22.24 -20.66 8.79
CA SER A 294 -22.24 -20.35 7.35
C SER A 294 -21.61 -21.44 6.48
N PHE A 295 -20.60 -22.16 6.99
CA PHE A 295 -19.83 -23.16 6.22
C PHE A 295 -20.15 -24.63 6.60
N GLY A 296 -21.13 -24.89 7.48
CA GLY A 296 -21.47 -26.25 7.90
C GLY A 296 -20.32 -27.01 8.59
N LEU A 297 -19.30 -26.27 9.06
CA LEU A 297 -18.18 -26.85 9.81
C LEU A 297 -18.72 -27.34 11.16
N ARG A 298 -18.42 -28.61 11.51
CA ARG A 298 -18.67 -29.12 12.86
C ARG A 298 -18.04 -28.14 13.85
N SER A 299 -18.80 -27.72 14.85
CA SER A 299 -18.36 -26.74 15.85
C SER A 299 -16.92 -27.03 16.25
N VAL A 300 -16.01 -26.10 15.96
CA VAL A 300 -14.65 -26.17 16.49
C VAL A 300 -14.82 -26.10 18.00
N ALA A 301 -14.55 -27.22 18.69
CA ALA A 301 -14.55 -27.27 20.13
C ALA A 301 -13.38 -26.39 20.60
N LEU A 302 -13.70 -25.16 21.00
CA LEU A 302 -12.77 -24.13 21.47
C LEU A 302 -12.26 -24.41 22.88
#